data_AF-A0A7V8G9L5-F1
#
_entry.id   AF-A0A7V8G9L5-F1
#
_cell.length_a   1.000
_cell.length_b   1.000
_cell.length_c   1.000
_cell.angle_alpha   90.00
_cell.angle_beta   90.00
_cell.angle_gamma   90.00
#
_symmetry.space_group_name_H-M   'P 1'
#
loop_
_entity.id
_entity.type
_entity.pdbx_description
1 polymer ?
#
loop_
_entity_poly.entity_id
_entity_poly.type
_entity_poly.pdbx_seq_one_letter_code
_entity_poly.pdbx_strand_id
1 'polypeptide(L)'
;MPVIDLRPELGADIHMAWRTYQQRARLDAGNGGHDNHVVLASAAGTGVALTRQAFLMMDRWLSAMEADRSADTKEKKVVKNKPSDAVDQCIATAGMTTAELVDIGFGSAACPVKPYESVRIVSGGPLAEDVFKCQLKPIDFASADYAGAVFTGGQQVRLQATFPDGVCDWTKPGVGQVPWTPTTFRGGPGGQDLPAAPVSTPL
;
A
#
# COMPACT_ATOMS: atom_id res chain seq x y z
N MET A 1 1.58 -8.51 -11.10
CA MET A 1 2.21 -9.70 -10.50
C MET A 1 1.57 -9.99 -9.15
N PRO A 2 1.64 -11.23 -8.63
CA PRO A 2 1.20 -11.54 -7.28
C PRO A 2 1.97 -10.73 -6.23
N VAL A 3 1.31 -10.37 -5.13
CA VAL A 3 1.89 -9.66 -3.98
C VAL A 3 1.41 -10.34 -2.72
N ILE A 4 2.35 -10.76 -1.86
CA ILE A 4 2.06 -11.27 -0.52
C ILE A 4 2.69 -10.29 0.47
N ASP A 5 1.85 -9.55 1.18
CA ASP A 5 2.23 -8.60 2.22
C ASP A 5 2.24 -9.30 3.57
N LEU A 6 3.46 -9.57 4.06
CA LEU A 6 3.67 -10.04 5.43
C LEU A 6 3.54 -8.84 6.36
N ARG A 7 2.47 -8.82 7.17
CA ARG A 7 2.15 -7.70 8.04
C ARG A 7 2.27 -8.09 9.52
N PRO A 8 3.43 -7.93 10.15
CA PRO A 8 3.56 -8.12 11.58
C PRO A 8 3.02 -6.92 12.37
N GLU A 9 2.45 -7.18 13.54
CA GLU A 9 2.19 -6.17 14.57
C GLU A 9 3.49 -5.96 15.38
N LEU A 10 4.08 -4.77 15.27
CA LEU A 10 5.36 -4.43 15.90
C LEU A 10 5.25 -3.19 16.83
N GLY A 11 4.03 -2.69 17.08
CA GLY A 11 3.80 -1.48 17.84
C GLY A 11 4.30 -0.22 17.13
N ALA A 12 4.94 0.67 17.87
CA ALA A 12 5.49 1.92 17.35
C ALA A 12 6.80 1.68 16.58
N ASP A 13 6.68 1.15 15.37
CA ASP A 13 7.78 0.75 14.50
C ASP A 13 7.54 1.23 13.05
N ILE A 14 8.57 1.32 12.21
CA ILE A 14 8.44 1.82 10.83
C ILE A 14 7.57 0.91 9.92
N HIS A 15 7.34 -0.35 10.29
CA HIS A 15 6.48 -1.30 9.57
C HIS A 15 4.99 -1.13 9.89
N MET A 16 4.57 0.12 10.13
CA MET A 16 3.23 0.53 10.54
C MET A 16 2.08 -0.15 9.79
N ALA A 17 1.07 -0.63 10.52
CA ALA A 17 -0.04 -1.43 9.99
C ALA A 17 -0.82 -0.76 8.86
N TRP A 18 -0.89 0.57 8.85
CA TRP A 18 -1.58 1.32 7.80
C TRP A 18 -0.97 1.13 6.42
N ARG A 19 0.33 0.79 6.31
CA ARG A 19 1.04 0.67 5.03
C ARG A 19 0.38 -0.34 4.08
N THR A 20 -0.17 -1.43 4.63
CA THR A 20 -0.98 -2.40 3.88
C THR A 20 -2.15 -1.74 3.15
N TYR A 21 -2.86 -0.86 3.84
CA TYR A 21 -4.06 -0.19 3.32
C TYR A 21 -3.69 0.91 2.31
N GLN A 22 -2.55 1.58 2.50
CA GLN A 22 -2.03 2.50 1.49
C GLN A 22 -1.69 1.76 0.20
N GLN A 23 -1.05 0.58 0.30
CA GLN A 23 -0.75 -0.25 -0.85
C GLN A 23 -2.02 -0.68 -1.58
N ARG A 24 -3.06 -1.12 -0.86
CA ARG A 24 -4.37 -1.43 -1.45
C ARG A 24 -4.98 -0.24 -2.15
N ALA A 25 -5.05 0.92 -1.50
CA ALA A 25 -5.60 2.12 -2.10
C ALA A 25 -4.90 2.49 -3.42
N ARG A 26 -3.57 2.32 -3.49
CA ARG A 26 -2.79 2.52 -4.73
C ARG A 26 -3.07 1.47 -5.80
N LEU A 27 -3.20 0.19 -5.40
CA LEU A 27 -3.57 -0.89 -6.33
C LEU A 27 -4.97 -0.69 -6.89
N ASP A 28 -5.94 -0.31 -6.04
CA ASP A 28 -7.31 -0.03 -6.45
C ASP A 28 -7.38 1.15 -7.41
N ALA A 29 -6.69 2.25 -7.09
CA ALA A 29 -6.65 3.43 -7.95
C ALA A 29 -5.92 3.18 -9.28
N GLY A 30 -4.82 2.41 -9.26
CA GLY A 30 -3.99 2.17 -10.45
C GLY A 30 -4.47 1.04 -11.34
N ASN A 31 -5.07 -0.01 -10.77
CA ASN A 31 -5.41 -1.25 -11.47
C ASN A 31 -6.94 -1.52 -11.51
N GLY A 32 -7.75 -0.72 -10.81
CA GLY A 32 -9.18 -0.98 -10.65
C GLY A 32 -9.51 -2.07 -9.63
N GLY A 33 -8.51 -2.57 -8.89
CA GLY A 33 -8.66 -3.58 -7.85
C GLY A 33 -7.32 -4.08 -7.32
N HIS A 34 -7.37 -4.87 -6.25
CA HIS A 34 -6.21 -5.46 -5.59
C HIS A 34 -6.26 -6.99 -5.54
N ASP A 35 -6.91 -7.64 -6.52
CA ASP A 35 -7.05 -9.10 -6.55
C ASP A 35 -5.69 -9.82 -6.58
N ASN A 36 -4.63 -9.13 -7.01
CA ASN A 36 -3.26 -9.64 -6.98
C ASN A 36 -2.57 -9.55 -5.61
N HIS A 37 -3.23 -9.04 -4.57
CA HIS A 37 -2.67 -8.79 -3.25
C HIS A 37 -3.30 -9.70 -2.19
N VAL A 38 -2.46 -10.22 -1.30
CA VAL A 38 -2.83 -11.03 -0.14
C VAL A 38 -2.07 -10.52 1.07
N VAL A 39 -2.77 -10.33 2.19
CA VAL A 39 -2.15 -9.92 3.45
C VAL A 39 -2.08 -11.12 4.39
N LEU A 40 -0.90 -11.40 4.90
CA LEU A 40 -0.69 -12.38 5.96
C LEU A 40 -0.24 -11.65 7.22
N ALA A 41 -1.20 -11.37 8.10
CA ALA A 41 -0.97 -10.66 9.34
C ALA A 41 -0.43 -11.58 10.45
N SER A 42 0.42 -11.05 11.35
CA SER A 42 0.96 -11.78 12.50
C SER A 42 1.05 -10.92 13.76
N ALA A 43 0.97 -11.53 14.94
CA ALA A 43 0.98 -10.81 16.24
C ALA A 43 2.34 -10.21 16.64
N ALA A 44 3.40 -10.63 15.96
CA ALA A 44 4.77 -10.18 16.18
C ALA A 44 5.53 -10.32 14.84
N GLY A 45 6.85 -10.13 14.89
CA GLY A 45 7.74 -10.39 13.75
C GLY A 45 7.43 -11.75 13.10
N THR A 46 7.33 -11.75 11.77
CA THR A 46 6.87 -12.91 11.01
C THR A 46 7.81 -14.10 11.19
N GLY A 47 7.26 -15.21 11.69
CA GLY A 47 7.98 -16.44 11.98
C GLY A 47 8.32 -17.24 10.72
N VAL A 48 9.18 -18.24 10.91
CA VAL A 48 9.72 -19.05 9.80
C VAL A 48 8.64 -19.87 9.08
N ALA A 49 7.63 -20.39 9.79
CA ALA A 49 6.57 -21.17 9.16
C ALA A 49 5.64 -20.28 8.32
N LEU A 50 5.28 -19.09 8.81
CA LEU A 50 4.48 -18.13 8.05
C LEU A 50 5.24 -17.60 6.82
N THR A 51 6.55 -17.33 6.97
CA THR A 51 7.43 -16.95 5.84
C THR A 51 7.48 -18.08 4.79
N ARG A 52 7.60 -19.33 5.22
CA ARG A 52 7.56 -20.50 4.32
C ARG A 52 6.20 -20.65 3.63
N GLN A 53 5.10 -20.43 4.34
CA GLN A 53 3.76 -20.45 3.76
C GLN A 53 3.63 -19.39 2.66
N ALA A 54 4.08 -18.15 2.93
CA ALA A 54 4.08 -17.07 1.94
C ALA A 54 4.90 -17.44 0.70
N PHE A 55 6.10 -17.99 0.88
CA PHE A 55 6.94 -18.44 -0.22
C PHE A 55 6.25 -19.52 -1.07
N LEU A 56 5.69 -20.56 -0.44
CA LEU A 56 5.00 -21.64 -1.16
C LEU A 56 3.70 -21.16 -1.83
N MET A 57 3.03 -20.15 -1.26
CA MET A 57 1.87 -19.51 -1.90
C MET A 57 2.30 -18.76 -3.17
N MET A 58 3.37 -17.97 -3.10
CA MET A 58 3.93 -17.26 -4.26
C MET A 58 4.37 -18.25 -5.35
N ASP A 59 5.09 -19.31 -4.97
CA ASP A 59 5.57 -20.36 -5.87
C ASP A 59 4.42 -21.04 -6.63
N ARG A 60 3.37 -21.47 -5.93
CA ARG A 60 2.18 -22.07 -6.58
C ARG A 60 1.48 -21.09 -7.51
N TRP A 61 1.34 -19.83 -7.10
CA TRP A 61 0.67 -18.82 -7.91
C TRP A 61 1.44 -18.52 -9.19
N LEU A 62 2.75 -18.28 -9.08
CA LEU A 62 3.61 -18.03 -10.25
C LEU A 62 3.70 -19.26 -11.16
N SER A 63 3.84 -20.47 -10.61
CA SER A 63 3.86 -21.71 -11.38
C SER A 63 2.57 -21.91 -12.18
N ALA A 64 1.40 -21.61 -11.60
CA ALA A 64 0.13 -21.66 -12.31
C ALA A 64 0.05 -20.62 -13.44
N MET A 65 0.57 -19.40 -13.21
CA MET A 65 0.66 -18.38 -14.26
C MET A 65 1.58 -18.78 -15.42
N GLU A 66 2.71 -19.44 -15.13
CA GLU A 66 3.65 -19.94 -16.15
C GLU A 66 3.08 -21.11 -16.95
N ALA A 67 2.28 -21.97 -16.31
CA ALA A 67 1.58 -23.07 -16.95
C ALA A 67 0.42 -22.58 -17.85
N ASP A 68 -0.16 -21.41 -17.56
CA ASP A 68 -1.25 -20.83 -18.36
C ASP A 68 -0.76 -20.37 -19.75
N ARG A 69 -1.01 -21.22 -20.76
CA ARG A 69 -0.67 -20.97 -22.18
C ARG A 69 -1.69 -20.13 -22.94
N SER A 70 -2.73 -19.60 -22.28
CA SER A 70 -3.72 -18.74 -22.94
C SER A 70 -3.09 -17.44 -23.48
N ALA A 71 -3.81 -16.79 -24.39
CA ALA A 71 -3.47 -15.47 -24.91
C ALA A 71 -3.86 -14.31 -23.97
N ASP A 72 -4.28 -14.61 -22.73
CA ASP A 72 -4.61 -13.59 -21.73
C ASP A 72 -3.41 -12.69 -21.43
N THR A 73 -3.68 -11.41 -21.13
CA THR A 73 -2.62 -10.49 -20.70
C THR A 73 -2.03 -10.97 -19.36
N LYS A 74 -0.80 -10.52 -19.04
CA LYS A 74 -0.14 -10.92 -17.79
C LYS A 74 -0.98 -10.55 -16.57
N GLU A 75 -1.64 -9.40 -16.59
CA GLU A 75 -2.49 -8.88 -15.53
C GLU A 75 -3.69 -9.81 -15.30
N LYS A 76 -4.37 -10.22 -16.37
CA LYS A 76 -5.47 -11.19 -16.29
C LYS A 76 -5.00 -12.54 -15.76
N LYS A 77 -3.84 -13.02 -16.22
CA LYS A 77 -3.26 -14.29 -15.74
C LYS A 77 -2.94 -14.25 -14.25
N VAL A 78 -2.49 -13.11 -13.71
CA VAL A 78 -2.25 -12.96 -12.26
C VAL A 78 -3.54 -13.25 -11.49
N VAL A 79 -4.65 -12.58 -11.84
CA VAL A 79 -5.91 -12.75 -11.10
C VAL A 79 -6.49 -14.15 -11.31
N LYS A 80 -6.54 -14.61 -12.57
CA LYS A 80 -7.12 -15.91 -12.96
C LYS A 80 -6.43 -17.10 -12.32
N ASN A 81 -5.10 -17.04 -12.15
CA ASN A 81 -4.30 -18.14 -11.61
C ASN A 81 -4.04 -18.00 -10.10
N LYS A 82 -4.75 -17.10 -9.41
CA LYS A 82 -4.67 -16.96 -7.95
C LYS A 82 -5.15 -18.25 -7.28
N PRO A 83 -4.32 -18.89 -6.43
CA PRO A 83 -4.76 -20.04 -5.65
C PRO A 83 -5.99 -19.68 -4.81
N SER A 84 -6.96 -20.59 -4.69
CA SER A 84 -8.21 -20.32 -3.96
C SER A 84 -7.99 -20.09 -2.45
N ASP A 85 -6.89 -20.59 -1.91
CA ASP A 85 -6.45 -20.40 -0.52
C ASP A 85 -5.55 -19.17 -0.33
N ALA A 86 -5.19 -18.46 -1.40
CA ALA A 86 -4.45 -17.20 -1.33
C ALA A 86 -5.41 -16.06 -0.98
N VAL A 87 -5.91 -16.04 0.25
CA VAL A 87 -6.80 -15.02 0.80
C VAL A 87 -6.12 -14.30 1.95
N ASP A 88 -6.66 -13.15 2.35
CA ASP A 88 -6.15 -12.46 3.54
C ASP A 88 -6.32 -13.32 4.78
N GLN A 89 -5.25 -13.44 5.56
CA GLN A 89 -5.21 -14.23 6.78
C GLN A 89 -4.63 -13.39 7.91
N CYS A 90 -4.97 -13.77 9.13
CA CYS A 90 -4.34 -13.22 10.32
C CYS A 90 -4.02 -14.34 11.28
N ILE A 91 -2.73 -14.50 11.57
CA ILE A 91 -2.23 -15.50 12.50
C ILE A 91 -2.06 -14.84 13.87
N ALA A 92 -2.71 -15.40 14.89
CA ALA A 92 -2.70 -14.84 16.25
C ALA A 92 -1.33 -14.90 16.97
N THR A 93 -0.31 -15.45 16.30
CA THR A 93 1.05 -15.62 16.80
C THR A 93 2.04 -15.10 15.76
N ALA A 94 3.34 -15.31 15.98
CA ALA A 94 4.36 -15.07 14.95
C ALA A 94 4.29 -16.10 13.79
N GLY A 95 3.73 -17.29 14.00
CA GLY A 95 3.79 -18.39 13.02
C GLY A 95 5.21 -18.96 12.87
N MET A 96 5.85 -19.31 13.99
CA MET A 96 7.15 -19.99 14.01
C MET A 96 7.03 -21.46 13.57
N THR A 97 5.92 -22.12 13.89
CA THR A 97 5.64 -23.51 13.49
C THR A 97 4.37 -23.61 12.66
N THR A 98 4.23 -24.68 11.87
CA THR A 98 3.01 -24.91 11.06
C THR A 98 1.75 -25.03 11.92
N ALA A 99 1.85 -25.58 13.13
CA ALA A 99 0.71 -25.72 14.05
C ALA A 99 0.19 -24.36 14.56
N GLU A 100 1.03 -23.32 14.51
CA GLU A 100 0.66 -21.96 14.90
C GLU A 100 -0.05 -21.18 13.78
N LEU A 101 -0.08 -21.69 12.54
CA LEU A 101 -0.70 -21.05 11.37
C LEU A 101 -2.22 -21.21 11.37
N VAL A 102 -2.84 -20.90 12.50
CA VAL A 102 -4.29 -20.84 12.66
C VAL A 102 -4.74 -19.44 12.26
N ASP A 103 -5.45 -19.35 11.14
CA ASP A 103 -6.08 -18.11 10.69
C ASP A 103 -7.28 -17.76 11.58
N ILE A 104 -7.19 -16.62 12.25
CA ILE A 104 -8.25 -16.04 13.08
C ILE A 104 -9.09 -14.99 12.33
N GLY A 105 -8.84 -14.81 11.03
CA GLY A 105 -9.53 -13.93 10.11
C GLY A 105 -8.97 -12.50 10.12
N PHE A 106 -8.55 -11.99 8.95
CA PHE A 106 -7.97 -10.65 8.83
C PHE A 106 -8.91 -9.51 9.25
N GLY A 107 -10.20 -9.61 8.91
CA GLY A 107 -11.22 -8.64 9.35
C GLY A 107 -11.71 -8.84 10.78
N SER A 108 -11.20 -9.83 11.52
CA SER A 108 -11.68 -10.18 12.85
C SER A 108 -11.24 -9.17 13.91
N ALA A 109 -12.10 -8.95 14.91
CA ALA A 109 -11.73 -8.22 16.12
C ALA A 109 -10.53 -8.84 16.84
N ALA A 110 -10.31 -10.15 16.69
CA ALA A 110 -9.17 -10.85 17.28
C ALA A 110 -7.84 -10.59 16.55
N CYS A 111 -7.85 -10.10 15.30
CA CYS A 111 -6.61 -9.90 14.56
C CYS A 111 -5.74 -8.83 15.24
N PRO A 112 -4.49 -9.14 15.64
CA PRO A 112 -3.62 -8.19 16.36
C PRO A 112 -3.24 -6.97 15.54
N VAL A 113 -3.12 -7.12 14.21
CA VAL A 113 -2.83 -6.01 13.31
C VAL A 113 -4.08 -5.17 13.16
N LYS A 114 -4.10 -4.02 13.83
CA LYS A 114 -5.16 -3.03 13.70
C LYS A 114 -4.69 -1.86 12.86
N PRO A 115 -5.40 -1.45 11.80
CA PRO A 115 -5.08 -0.20 11.15
C PRO A 115 -5.31 0.96 12.13
N TYR A 116 -4.29 1.79 12.28
CA TYR A 116 -4.38 3.15 12.79
C TYR A 116 -4.01 4.09 11.64
N GLU A 117 -4.25 5.39 11.77
CA GLU A 117 -3.97 6.34 10.70
C GLU A 117 -2.59 6.98 10.88
N SER A 118 -1.92 7.28 9.77
CA SER A 118 -0.70 8.08 9.82
C SER A 118 -1.04 9.54 10.13
N VAL A 119 -0.05 10.31 10.58
CA VAL A 119 -0.23 11.75 10.80
C VAL A 119 -0.72 12.48 9.54
N ARG A 120 -0.34 12.02 8.34
CA ARG A 120 -0.82 12.64 7.07
C ARG A 120 -2.29 12.32 6.83
N ILE A 121 -2.71 11.07 7.06
CA ILE A 121 -4.12 10.67 6.91
C ILE A 121 -4.97 11.42 7.93
N VAL A 122 -4.56 11.45 9.20
CA VAL A 122 -5.26 12.21 10.26
C VAL A 122 -5.30 13.72 9.94
N SER A 123 -4.34 14.23 9.19
CA SER A 123 -4.32 15.64 8.72
C SER A 123 -5.14 15.87 7.44
N GLY A 124 -5.99 14.91 7.03
CA GLY A 124 -6.86 15.01 5.84
C GLY A 124 -6.24 14.52 4.54
N GLY A 125 -5.04 13.93 4.57
CA GLY A 125 -4.39 13.35 3.40
C GLY A 125 -5.04 12.04 2.93
N PRO A 126 -4.82 11.63 1.67
CA PRO A 126 -5.43 10.42 1.13
C PRO A 126 -4.85 9.17 1.80
N LEU A 127 -5.66 8.11 1.90
CA LEU A 127 -5.22 6.79 2.36
C LEU A 127 -4.03 6.27 1.54
N ALA A 128 -3.96 6.60 0.25
CA ALA A 128 -2.86 6.19 -0.61
C ALA A 128 -1.50 6.80 -0.18
N GLU A 129 -1.44 7.90 0.58
CA GLU A 129 -0.20 8.62 0.92
C GLU A 129 0.79 8.77 -0.27
N ASP A 130 0.27 9.10 -1.44
CA ASP A 130 1.03 9.25 -2.68
C ASP A 130 1.29 10.72 -3.06
N VAL A 131 0.78 11.66 -2.25
CA VAL A 131 1.09 13.09 -2.32
C VAL A 131 2.30 13.40 -1.43
N PHE A 132 3.51 13.33 -2.01
CA PHE A 132 4.76 13.58 -1.29
C PHE A 132 4.95 15.07 -0.93
N LYS A 133 4.74 15.95 -1.91
CA LYS A 133 4.72 17.41 -1.75
C LYS A 133 3.34 17.93 -2.15
N CYS A 134 2.57 18.38 -1.17
CA CYS A 134 1.25 18.96 -1.41
C CYS A 134 1.37 20.36 -2.04
N GLN A 135 0.36 20.75 -2.81
CA GLN A 135 0.11 22.17 -3.06
C GLN A 135 -0.45 22.80 -1.78
N LEU A 136 -0.28 24.12 -1.62
CA LEU A 136 -0.73 24.82 -0.41
C LEU A 136 -2.01 25.61 -0.67
N LYS A 137 -2.85 25.70 0.37
CA LYS A 137 -3.99 26.62 0.46
C LYS A 137 -3.82 27.50 1.71
N PRO A 138 -4.35 28.73 1.70
CA PRO A 138 -4.34 29.58 2.89
C PRO A 138 -4.99 28.88 4.09
N ILE A 139 -4.56 29.24 5.31
CA ILE A 139 -5.25 28.80 6.53
C ILE A 139 -6.62 29.47 6.59
N ASP A 140 -7.66 28.65 6.69
CA ASP A 140 -9.05 29.08 6.90
C ASP A 140 -9.61 28.37 8.13
N PHE A 141 -9.70 29.07 9.26
CA PHE A 141 -10.22 28.52 10.51
C PHE A 141 -11.73 28.19 10.47
N ALA A 142 -12.45 28.65 9.44
CA ALA A 142 -13.84 28.26 9.20
C ALA A 142 -13.96 26.99 8.34
N SER A 143 -12.84 26.46 7.82
CA SER A 143 -12.81 25.23 7.03
C SER A 143 -13.25 24.02 7.84
N ALA A 144 -13.88 23.06 7.16
CA ALA A 144 -14.19 21.74 7.70
C ALA A 144 -12.93 20.96 8.14
N ASP A 145 -11.74 21.31 7.63
CA ASP A 145 -10.47 20.72 8.06
C ASP A 145 -10.20 20.92 9.57
N TYR A 146 -10.80 21.96 10.16
CA TYR A 146 -10.68 22.30 11.58
C TYR A 146 -11.96 21.99 12.37
N ALA A 147 -12.88 21.22 11.79
CA ALA A 147 -14.13 20.87 12.46
C ALA A 147 -13.85 20.20 13.83
N GLY A 148 -14.47 20.73 14.89
CA GLY A 148 -14.27 20.27 16.26
C GLY A 148 -13.12 20.93 17.02
N ALA A 149 -12.29 21.76 16.37
CA ALA A 149 -11.28 22.58 17.02
C ALA A 149 -11.76 24.04 17.17
N VAL A 150 -11.46 24.65 18.33
CA VAL A 150 -11.68 26.08 18.56
C VAL A 150 -10.34 26.72 18.88
N PHE A 151 -9.88 27.59 17.99
CA PHE A 151 -8.61 28.29 18.14
C PHE A 151 -8.82 29.66 18.79
N THR A 152 -8.10 29.93 19.87
CA THR A 152 -7.99 31.30 20.41
C THR A 152 -7.28 32.21 19.42
N GLY A 153 -7.50 33.53 19.49
CA GLY A 153 -6.82 34.48 18.60
C GLY A 153 -5.29 34.34 18.62
N GLY A 154 -4.71 34.08 19.80
CA GLY A 154 -3.26 33.81 19.92
C GLY A 154 -2.82 32.52 19.22
N GLN A 155 -3.64 31.46 19.25
CA GLN A 155 -3.35 30.23 18.51
C GLN A 155 -3.48 30.43 16.99
N GLN A 156 -4.47 31.23 16.55
CA GLN A 156 -4.64 31.56 15.14
C GLN A 156 -3.41 32.30 14.58
N VAL A 157 -2.97 33.35 15.29
CA VAL A 157 -1.76 34.11 14.94
C VAL A 157 -0.53 33.20 14.91
N ARG A 158 -0.37 32.32 15.90
CA ARG A 158 0.75 31.37 15.93
C ARG A 158 0.73 30.40 14.76
N LEU A 159 -0.45 29.87 14.39
CA LEU A 159 -0.57 28.92 13.28
C LEU A 159 -0.25 29.59 11.95
N GLN A 160 -0.79 30.81 11.73
CA GLN A 160 -0.49 31.62 10.55
C GLN A 160 1.00 31.98 10.44
N ALA A 161 1.65 32.31 11.56
CA ALA A 161 3.09 32.57 11.59
C ALA A 161 3.94 31.32 11.33
N THR A 162 3.46 30.13 11.72
CA THR A 162 4.17 28.86 11.52
C THR A 162 4.08 28.38 10.07
N PHE A 163 2.95 28.64 9.41
CA PHE A 163 2.67 28.25 8.04
C PHE A 163 2.35 29.48 7.18
N PRO A 164 3.34 30.37 6.94
CA PRO A 164 3.10 31.64 6.26
C PRO A 164 2.61 31.47 4.81
N ASP A 165 2.99 30.36 4.17
CA ASP A 165 2.60 30.02 2.79
C ASP A 165 1.32 29.16 2.72
N GLY A 166 0.72 28.87 3.87
CA GLY A 166 -0.47 28.03 3.99
C GLY A 166 -0.20 26.56 4.35
N VAL A 167 -1.26 25.77 4.33
CA VAL A 167 -1.29 24.35 4.71
C VAL A 167 -1.61 23.47 3.50
N CYS A 168 -1.41 22.16 3.61
CA CYS A 168 -1.67 21.26 2.49
C CYS A 168 -3.12 21.36 1.96
N ASP A 169 -3.23 21.51 0.65
CA ASP A 169 -4.47 21.35 -0.09
C ASP A 169 -4.55 19.91 -0.62
N TRP A 170 -5.08 19.00 0.20
CA TRP A 170 -5.23 17.59 -0.15
C TRP A 170 -6.24 17.34 -1.28
N THR A 171 -6.99 18.36 -1.71
CA THR A 171 -7.91 18.25 -2.86
C THR A 171 -7.17 18.28 -4.20
N LYS A 172 -5.87 18.62 -4.19
CA LYS A 172 -5.04 18.75 -5.39
C LYS A 172 -3.98 17.66 -5.45
N PRO A 173 -3.55 17.27 -6.68
CA PRO A 173 -2.39 16.39 -6.83
C PRO A 173 -1.12 17.05 -6.30
N GLY A 174 -0.12 16.23 -6.00
CA GLY A 174 1.18 16.70 -5.55
C GLY A 174 1.88 17.59 -6.59
N VAL A 175 2.75 18.46 -6.10
CA VAL A 175 3.58 19.33 -6.96
C VAL A 175 4.46 18.46 -7.85
N GLY A 176 4.27 18.57 -9.17
CA GLY A 176 5.00 17.76 -10.16
C GLY A 176 4.56 16.29 -10.23
N GLN A 177 3.46 15.93 -9.57
CA GLN A 177 2.90 14.58 -9.69
C GLN A 177 2.31 14.40 -11.09
N VAL A 178 2.83 13.41 -11.79
CA VAL A 178 2.39 13.00 -13.12
C VAL A 178 2.07 11.50 -13.11
N PRO A 179 1.27 11.00 -14.07
CA PRO A 179 1.10 9.57 -14.25
C PRO A 179 2.46 8.87 -14.34
N TRP A 180 2.60 7.73 -13.66
CA TRP A 180 3.83 6.97 -13.74
C TRP A 180 4.04 6.45 -15.16
N THR A 181 5.25 6.65 -15.67
CA THR A 181 5.70 6.09 -16.94
C THR A 181 6.82 5.10 -16.61
N PRO A 182 6.77 3.84 -17.10
CA PRO A 182 7.86 2.90 -16.90
C PRO A 182 9.17 3.51 -17.42
N THR A 183 10.20 3.56 -16.59
CA THR A 183 11.51 4.07 -16.96
C THR A 183 12.59 3.00 -16.81
N THR A 184 13.55 2.99 -17.70
CA THR A 184 14.80 2.24 -17.59
C THR A 184 15.91 3.13 -17.04
N PHE A 185 16.72 2.58 -16.13
CA PHE A 185 17.94 3.23 -15.62
C PHE A 185 19.21 2.66 -16.26
N ARG A 186 19.08 1.91 -17.37
CA ARG A 186 20.23 1.31 -18.08
C ARG A 186 21.24 2.37 -18.55
N GLY A 187 20.77 3.58 -18.87
CA GLY A 187 21.58 4.72 -19.28
C GLY A 187 22.14 5.58 -18.15
N GLY A 188 21.89 5.24 -16.88
CA GLY A 188 22.36 5.99 -15.71
C GLY A 188 21.25 6.73 -14.93
N PRO A 189 21.64 7.62 -14.00
CA PRO A 189 20.72 8.38 -13.16
C PRO A 189 19.80 9.28 -13.99
N GLY A 190 18.55 9.45 -13.53
CA GLY A 190 17.52 10.24 -14.22
C GLY A 190 16.51 9.39 -14.98
N GLY A 191 16.89 8.18 -15.40
CA GLY A 191 16.01 7.27 -16.13
C GLY A 191 15.65 7.78 -17.53
N GLN A 192 15.31 6.86 -18.42
CA GLN A 192 14.69 7.17 -19.71
C GLN A 192 13.43 6.32 -19.82
N ASP A 193 12.45 6.77 -20.60
CA ASP A 193 11.25 5.96 -20.83
C ASP A 193 11.62 4.56 -21.31
N LEU A 194 10.93 3.55 -20.78
CA LEU A 194 11.12 2.18 -21.21
C LEU A 194 10.80 2.12 -22.71
N PRO A 195 11.70 1.64 -23.57
CA PRO A 195 11.39 1.51 -24.98
C PRO A 195 10.21 0.56 -25.18
N ALA A 196 9.59 0.64 -26.36
CA ALA A 196 8.54 -0.31 -26.74
C ALA A 196 9.01 -1.75 -26.50
N ALA A 197 8.07 -2.61 -26.06
CA ALA A 197 8.38 -4.00 -25.81
C ALA A 197 9.06 -4.62 -27.05
N PRO A 198 10.18 -5.35 -26.89
CA PRO A 198 10.89 -5.93 -28.02
C PRO A 198 9.97 -6.90 -28.77
N VAL A 199 9.97 -6.78 -30.09
CA VAL A 199 9.18 -7.64 -30.97
C VAL A 199 10.08 -8.81 -31.39
N SER A 200 9.65 -10.04 -31.12
CA SER A 200 10.35 -11.22 -31.62
C SER A 200 10.33 -11.21 -33.15
N THR A 201 11.51 -11.30 -33.76
CA THR A 201 11.66 -11.54 -35.20
C THR A 201 11.92 -13.04 -35.41
N PRO A 202 11.31 -13.67 -36.43
CA PRO A 202 11.67 -15.03 -36.82
C PRO A 202 13.17 -15.09 -37.14
N LEU A 203 13.83 -16.17 -36.72
CA LEU A 203 15.19 -16.50 -37.14
C LEU A 203 15.22 -16.82 -38.64
#